data_AF-A0A7Y4VGR1-F1
#
_entry.id   AF-A0A7Y4VGR1-F1
#
_cell.length_a   1.000
_cell.length_b   1.000
_cell.length_c   1.000
_cell.angle_alpha   90.00
_cell.angle_beta   90.00
_cell.angle_gamma   90.00
#
_symmetry.space_group_name_H-M   'P 1'
#
loop_
_entity.id
_entity.type
_entity.pdbx_description
1 polymer ?
#
loop_
_entity_poly.entity_id
_entity_poly.type
_entity_poly.pdbx_seq_one_letter_code
_entity_poly.pdbx_strand_id
1 'polypeptide(L)'
;MEELKKNITKTLLYYDIFSHPLKTDEIFSFLPRNSIAKKDVENFLRETAVKETAPFAEKDGYYYIKPAQENVTKRIEKENYSLKMWKRAALVTHLIKRFPFVRAVLVTGSLSKNSSDPTSDLDFMLITAQNRLWISRTLLMLFKKIFFLNSYKFFCINYYISEDNLVITERNIFTATEIATIKATYNTELLNEFIRQNDWVKEYFPNYVLCDPMLHSSGCKVNNRKSKIQRLIEFCIPGKIAAAIDRRLMCMTREHWKKKYPQLPDSERNHMFKSTENVSKTHPGNMQKKILGMYSQKLQEFNLEVGND
;
A
#
# COMPACT_ATOMS: atom_id res chain seq x y z
N MET A 1 -3.34 29.44 12.45
CA MET A 1 -4.56 28.70 12.82
C MET A 1 -5.38 28.33 11.60
N GLU A 2 -5.79 29.27 10.75
CA GLU A 2 -6.56 28.95 9.53
C GLU A 2 -5.84 27.97 8.60
N GLU A 3 -4.54 28.16 8.39
CA GLU A 3 -3.74 27.25 7.57
C GLU A 3 -3.63 25.83 8.16
N LEU A 4 -3.59 25.70 9.48
CA LEU A 4 -3.61 24.39 10.15
C LEU A 4 -4.98 23.71 9.96
N LYS A 5 -6.08 24.48 10.09
CA LYS A 5 -7.44 24.01 9.80
C LYS A 5 -7.55 23.47 8.38
N LYS A 6 -7.05 24.22 7.39
CA LYS A 6 -7.03 23.82 5.98
C LYS A 6 -6.27 22.50 5.79
N ASN A 7 -5.04 22.41 6.31
CA ASN A 7 -4.23 21.21 6.16
C ASN A 7 -4.83 19.97 6.85
N ILE A 8 -5.37 20.11 8.06
CA ILE A 8 -6.10 19.01 8.72
C ILE A 8 -7.32 18.60 7.90
N THR A 9 -8.08 19.57 7.37
CA THR A 9 -9.24 19.29 6.53
C THR A 9 -8.85 18.55 5.25
N LYS A 10 -7.76 18.97 4.57
CA LYS A 10 -7.20 18.27 3.40
C LYS A 10 -6.85 16.81 3.76
N THR A 11 -6.12 16.60 4.85
CA THR A 11 -5.78 15.25 5.34
C THR A 11 -7.05 14.42 5.56
N LEU A 12 -8.02 14.92 6.32
CA LEU A 12 -9.26 14.19 6.61
C LEU A 12 -10.09 13.89 5.34
N LEU A 13 -10.16 14.82 4.38
CA LEU A 13 -10.89 14.63 3.12
C LEU A 13 -10.31 13.50 2.27
N TYR A 14 -8.98 13.32 2.27
CA TYR A 14 -8.35 12.21 1.56
C TYR A 14 -8.80 10.87 2.15
N TYR A 15 -8.81 10.73 3.49
CA TYR A 15 -9.22 9.49 4.14
C TYR A 15 -10.74 9.28 4.18
N ASP A 16 -11.52 10.35 4.04
CA ASP A 16 -12.98 10.28 3.90
C ASP A 16 -13.42 9.51 2.64
N ILE A 17 -12.61 9.54 1.57
CA ILE A 17 -12.81 8.71 0.35
C ILE A 17 -12.97 7.22 0.69
N PHE A 18 -12.31 6.78 1.76
CA PHE A 18 -12.30 5.38 2.20
C PHE A 18 -13.23 5.12 3.40
N SER A 19 -14.01 6.13 3.80
CA SER A 19 -14.79 6.12 5.05
C SER A 19 -13.91 5.76 6.25
N HIS A 20 -12.74 6.39 6.35
CA HIS A 20 -11.70 6.05 7.30
C HIS A 20 -11.34 7.24 8.21
N PRO A 21 -12.15 7.52 9.25
CA PRO A 21 -11.81 8.47 10.30
C PRO A 21 -10.43 8.21 10.90
N LEU A 22 -9.72 9.29 11.25
CA LEU A 22 -8.35 9.24 11.73
C LEU A 22 -8.24 9.55 13.22
N LYS A 23 -7.29 8.91 13.89
CA LYS A 23 -6.83 9.28 15.23
C LYS A 23 -5.86 10.46 15.15
N THR A 24 -5.66 11.17 16.25
CA THR A 24 -4.75 12.33 16.29
C THR A 24 -3.34 12.01 15.78
N ASP A 25 -2.80 10.85 16.15
CA ASP A 25 -1.45 10.43 15.73
C ASP A 25 -1.36 10.17 14.21
N GLU A 26 -2.43 9.65 13.63
CA GLU A 26 -2.54 9.46 12.17
C GLU A 26 -2.64 10.83 11.48
N ILE A 27 -3.48 11.74 11.98
CA ILE A 27 -3.61 13.10 11.45
C ILE A 27 -2.26 13.82 11.49
N PHE A 28 -1.55 13.75 12.61
CA PHE A 28 -0.24 14.37 12.75
C PHE A 28 0.75 13.79 11.74
N SER A 29 0.83 12.46 11.63
CA SER A 29 1.77 11.76 10.73
C SER A 29 1.52 12.09 9.26
N PHE A 30 0.26 12.19 8.85
CA PHE A 30 -0.15 12.47 7.46
C PHE A 30 -0.47 13.94 7.20
N LEU A 31 -0.13 14.84 8.11
CA LEU A 31 -0.30 16.27 7.91
C LEU A 31 0.74 16.74 6.87
N PRO A 32 0.36 17.51 5.83
CA PRO A 32 1.28 17.99 4.80
C PRO A 32 2.19 19.15 5.29
N ARG A 33 2.47 19.23 6.59
CA ARG A 33 3.25 20.29 7.22
C ARG A 33 3.84 19.83 8.55
N ASN A 34 5.13 20.11 8.80
CA ASN A 34 5.85 19.73 10.03
C ASN A 34 6.29 20.90 10.92
N SER A 35 5.88 22.13 10.61
CA SER A 35 6.29 23.31 11.39
C SER A 35 5.50 23.50 12.68
N ILE A 36 4.70 22.52 13.11
CA ILE A 36 3.76 22.64 14.23
C ILE A 36 3.97 21.40 15.11
N ALA A 37 4.13 21.60 16.42
CA ALA A 37 4.35 20.50 17.34
C ALA A 37 3.08 19.65 17.48
N LYS A 38 3.25 18.33 17.72
CA LYS A 38 2.14 17.38 17.88
C LYS A 38 1.11 17.84 18.93
N LYS A 39 1.58 18.38 20.07
CA LYS A 39 0.73 18.90 21.14
C LYS A 39 -0.16 20.06 20.68
N ASP A 40 0.35 20.92 19.81
CA ASP A 40 -0.44 22.04 19.28
C ASP A 40 -1.49 21.56 18.28
N VAL A 41 -1.18 20.54 17.49
CA VAL A 41 -2.16 19.86 16.62
C VAL A 41 -3.25 19.20 17.46
N GLU A 42 -2.88 18.49 18.53
CA GLU A 42 -3.82 17.88 19.48
C GLU A 42 -4.77 18.92 20.11
N ASN A 43 -4.23 20.03 20.61
CA ASN A 43 -5.03 21.10 21.20
C ASN A 43 -5.98 21.71 20.16
N PHE A 44 -5.46 22.02 18.96
CA PHE A 44 -6.25 22.58 17.88
C PHE A 44 -7.42 21.69 17.47
N LEU A 45 -7.18 20.39 17.37
CA LEU A 45 -8.21 19.40 17.04
C LEU A 45 -9.32 19.39 18.09
N ARG A 46 -8.97 19.32 19.38
CA ARG A 46 -9.95 19.32 20.50
C ARG A 46 -10.80 20.60 20.51
N GLU A 47 -10.17 21.76 20.36
CA GLU A 47 -10.86 23.05 20.38
C GLU A 47 -11.74 23.28 19.14
N THR A 48 -11.34 22.76 17.98
CA THR A 48 -12.03 23.03 16.71
C THR A 48 -13.15 22.04 16.45
N ALA A 49 -12.96 20.75 16.77
CA ALA A 49 -13.93 19.69 16.45
C ALA A 49 -15.29 19.88 17.13
N VAL A 50 -15.34 20.57 18.27
CA VAL A 50 -16.59 20.88 18.99
C VAL A 50 -17.37 22.04 18.38
N LYS A 51 -16.76 22.82 17.47
CA LYS A 51 -17.42 23.98 16.86
C LYS A 51 -18.38 23.52 15.77
N GLU A 52 -19.60 24.06 15.76
CA GLU A 52 -20.59 23.74 14.73
C GLU A 52 -20.11 24.08 13.32
N THR A 53 -19.42 25.22 13.17
CA THR A 53 -18.88 25.72 11.88
C THR A 53 -17.62 24.99 11.39
N ALA A 54 -17.06 24.06 12.18
CA ALA A 54 -15.92 23.27 11.74
C ALA A 54 -16.33 22.20 10.71
N PRO A 55 -15.53 21.97 9.66
CA PRO A 55 -15.84 20.96 8.62
C PRO A 55 -15.71 19.51 9.11
N PHE A 56 -15.06 19.31 10.25
CA PHE A 56 -14.86 18.01 10.88
C PHE A 56 -15.39 18.01 12.32
N ALA A 57 -15.63 16.80 12.84
CA ALA A 57 -15.99 16.54 14.23
C ALA A 57 -15.15 15.38 14.78
N GLU A 58 -15.27 15.15 16.08
CA GLU A 58 -14.60 14.08 16.80
C GLU A 58 -15.64 13.19 17.48
N LYS A 59 -15.38 11.88 17.48
CA LYS A 59 -16.11 10.90 18.28
C LYS A 59 -15.21 9.72 18.62
N ASP A 60 -15.18 9.33 19.90
CA ASP A 60 -14.44 8.17 20.42
C ASP A 60 -12.94 8.16 20.07
N GLY A 61 -12.33 9.34 19.97
CA GLY A 61 -10.94 9.57 19.56
C GLY A 61 -10.70 9.60 18.04
N TYR A 62 -11.76 9.53 17.24
CA TYR A 62 -11.70 9.54 15.77
C TYR A 62 -12.26 10.83 15.20
N TYR A 63 -11.50 11.46 14.32
CA TYR A 63 -11.89 12.65 13.59
C TYR A 63 -12.38 12.29 12.19
N TYR A 64 -13.50 12.89 11.79
CA TYR A 64 -14.17 12.63 10.51
C TYR A 64 -14.74 13.92 9.92
N ILE A 65 -14.93 13.94 8.60
CA ILE A 65 -15.60 15.04 7.90
C ILE A 65 -17.11 14.95 8.15
N LYS A 66 -17.73 16.05 8.58
CA LYS A 66 -19.18 16.09 8.82
C LYS A 66 -19.95 15.89 7.49
N PRO A 67 -21.13 15.24 7.52
CA PRO A 67 -21.85 14.72 8.69
C PRO A 67 -21.56 13.25 9.01
N ALA A 68 -20.49 12.65 8.47
CA ALA A 68 -20.30 11.19 8.35
C ALA A 68 -19.90 10.46 9.65
N GLN A 69 -20.60 10.71 10.76
CA GLN A 69 -20.33 10.13 12.07
C GLN A 69 -20.40 8.60 12.07
N GLU A 70 -21.25 8.01 11.22
CA GLU A 70 -21.38 6.57 11.06
C GLU A 70 -20.09 5.89 10.60
N ASN A 71 -19.17 6.64 9.98
CA ASN A 71 -17.88 6.11 9.58
C ASN A 71 -16.98 5.75 10.77
N VAL A 72 -17.23 6.31 11.97
CA VAL A 72 -16.51 5.92 13.20
C VAL A 72 -16.84 4.49 13.59
N THR A 73 -18.12 4.11 13.55
CA THR A 73 -18.54 2.72 13.80
C THR A 73 -17.92 1.77 12.76
N LYS A 74 -17.97 2.14 11.47
CA LYS A 74 -17.34 1.36 10.40
C LYS A 74 -15.83 1.19 10.60
N ARG A 75 -15.12 2.23 11.07
CA ARG A 75 -13.68 2.18 11.37
C ARG A 75 -13.38 1.12 12.43
N ILE A 76 -14.14 1.12 13.53
CA ILE A 76 -13.96 0.15 14.62
C ILE A 76 -14.24 -1.27 14.14
N GLU A 77 -15.31 -1.49 13.37
CA GLU A 77 -15.64 -2.80 12.79
C GLU A 77 -14.52 -3.31 11.87
N LYS A 78 -13.98 -2.44 11.02
CA LYS A 78 -12.88 -2.77 10.11
C LYS A 78 -11.57 -3.05 10.84
N GLU A 79 -11.24 -2.30 11.90
CA GLU A 79 -10.08 -2.59 12.75
C GLU A 79 -10.21 -3.99 13.39
N ASN A 80 -11.38 -4.30 13.95
CA ASN A 80 -11.66 -5.61 14.56
C ASN A 80 -11.59 -6.75 13.54
N TYR A 81 -12.11 -6.55 12.33
CA TYR A 81 -12.01 -7.56 11.27
C TYR A 81 -10.56 -7.74 10.79
N SER A 82 -9.78 -6.66 10.73
CA SER A 82 -8.37 -6.68 10.34
C SER A 82 -7.53 -7.57 11.26
N LEU A 83 -7.84 -7.65 12.57
CA LEU A 83 -7.17 -8.58 13.49
C LEU A 83 -7.26 -10.04 13.02
N LYS A 84 -8.41 -10.45 12.45
CA LYS A 84 -8.60 -11.79 11.88
C LYS A 84 -7.85 -11.93 10.56
N MET A 85 -7.84 -10.89 9.74
CA MET A 85 -7.15 -10.89 8.44
C MET A 85 -5.63 -10.93 8.59
N TRP A 86 -5.05 -10.32 9.62
CA TRP A 86 -3.62 -10.45 9.92
C TRP A 86 -3.19 -11.90 10.19
N LYS A 87 -4.02 -12.69 10.87
CA LYS A 87 -3.76 -14.13 11.07
C LYS A 87 -3.72 -14.87 9.73
N ARG A 88 -4.65 -14.55 8.82
CA ARG A 88 -4.67 -15.13 7.47
C ARG A 88 -3.48 -14.68 6.64
N ALA A 89 -3.12 -13.39 6.69
CA ALA A 89 -1.96 -12.85 5.99
C ALA A 89 -0.66 -13.53 6.45
N ALA A 90 -0.51 -13.82 7.75
CA ALA A 90 0.63 -14.57 8.26
C ALA A 90 0.69 -16.00 7.68
N LEU A 91 -0.43 -16.72 7.64
CA LEU A 91 -0.52 -18.07 7.05
C LEU A 91 -0.15 -18.06 5.55
N VAL A 92 -0.72 -17.14 4.79
CA VAL A 92 -0.43 -16.98 3.35
C VAL A 92 1.04 -16.59 3.14
N THR A 93 1.59 -15.73 3.98
CA THR A 93 3.01 -15.35 3.93
C THR A 93 3.92 -16.56 4.13
N HIS A 94 3.59 -17.47 5.04
CA HIS A 94 4.38 -18.69 5.26
C HIS A 94 4.48 -19.59 4.02
N LEU A 95 3.49 -19.52 3.14
CA LEU A 95 3.46 -20.19 1.85
C LEU A 95 4.26 -19.40 0.80
N ILE A 96 3.94 -18.11 0.60
CA ILE A 96 4.60 -17.25 -0.40
C ILE A 96 6.12 -17.23 -0.19
N LYS A 97 6.60 -17.08 1.05
CA LYS A 97 8.04 -16.97 1.34
C LYS A 97 8.85 -18.24 1.02
N ARG A 98 8.20 -19.36 0.71
CA ARG A 98 8.88 -20.61 0.32
C ARG A 98 9.15 -20.69 -1.18
N PHE A 99 8.50 -19.83 -1.98
CA PHE A 99 8.75 -19.76 -3.40
C PHE A 99 10.17 -19.25 -3.68
N PRO A 100 10.83 -19.77 -4.72
CA PRO A 100 12.16 -19.31 -5.08
C PRO A 100 12.15 -17.81 -5.38
N PHE A 101 13.24 -17.18 -5.00
CA PHE A 101 13.57 -15.78 -5.23
C PHE A 101 12.73 -14.75 -4.48
N VAL A 102 11.78 -15.15 -3.62
CA VAL A 102 11.06 -14.20 -2.74
C VAL A 102 11.98 -13.74 -1.60
N ARG A 103 12.17 -12.42 -1.45
CA ARG A 103 13.06 -11.82 -0.43
C ARG A 103 12.30 -11.10 0.67
N ALA A 104 11.15 -10.50 0.37
CA ALA A 104 10.19 -9.98 1.34
C ALA A 104 8.74 -10.21 0.91
N VAL A 105 7.85 -10.27 1.89
CA VAL A 105 6.39 -10.23 1.70
C VAL A 105 5.86 -9.05 2.50
N LEU A 106 5.31 -8.08 1.79
CA LEU A 106 4.76 -6.85 2.33
C LEU A 106 3.25 -6.83 2.09
N VAL A 107 2.48 -6.38 3.08
CA VAL A 107 1.03 -6.21 3.02
C VAL A 107 0.72 -4.75 2.69
N THR A 108 -0.12 -4.54 1.69
CA THR A 108 -0.57 -3.24 1.17
C THR A 108 -2.09 -3.11 1.29
N GLY A 109 -2.71 -2.10 0.66
CA GLY A 109 -4.17 -2.01 0.57
C GLY A 109 -4.86 -1.79 1.91
N SER A 110 -6.08 -2.32 2.08
CA SER A 110 -6.92 -2.07 3.25
C SER A 110 -6.34 -2.68 4.54
N LEU A 111 -5.77 -3.88 4.47
CA LEU A 111 -5.23 -4.57 5.65
C LEU A 111 -4.04 -3.82 6.26
N SER A 112 -3.18 -3.25 5.42
CA SER A 112 -2.02 -2.46 5.89
C SER A 112 -2.45 -1.29 6.80
N LYS A 113 -3.62 -0.71 6.54
CA LYS A 113 -4.25 0.38 7.30
C LYS A 113 -5.20 -0.09 8.40
N ASN A 114 -5.22 -1.39 8.70
CA ASN A 114 -6.21 -2.02 9.60
C ASN A 114 -7.66 -1.67 9.22
N SER A 115 -7.96 -1.61 7.93
CA SER A 115 -9.26 -1.19 7.41
C SER A 115 -9.96 -2.26 6.57
N SER A 116 -9.68 -3.54 6.82
CA SER A 116 -10.32 -4.65 6.09
C SER A 116 -11.74 -4.93 6.57
N ASP A 117 -12.58 -5.41 5.66
CA ASP A 117 -13.95 -5.86 5.88
C ASP A 117 -14.19 -7.26 5.23
N PRO A 118 -15.38 -7.87 5.33
CA PRO A 118 -15.63 -9.21 4.78
C PRO A 118 -15.46 -9.36 3.25
N THR A 119 -15.49 -8.25 2.50
CA THR A 119 -15.32 -8.20 1.05
C THR A 119 -13.88 -7.85 0.64
N SER A 120 -13.05 -7.38 1.57
CA SER A 120 -11.65 -7.03 1.34
C SER A 120 -10.78 -8.22 0.92
N ASP A 121 -9.88 -7.97 -0.03
CA ASP A 121 -8.85 -8.90 -0.46
C ASP A 121 -7.59 -8.81 0.44
N LEU A 122 -6.73 -9.83 0.38
CA LEU A 122 -5.37 -9.76 0.91
C LEU A 122 -4.38 -9.37 -0.19
N ASP A 123 -3.99 -8.10 -0.18
CA ASP A 123 -3.04 -7.51 -1.11
C ASP A 123 -1.60 -7.61 -0.60
N PHE A 124 -0.74 -8.17 -1.45
CA PHE A 124 0.68 -8.33 -1.18
C PHE A 124 1.52 -7.62 -2.24
N MET A 125 2.57 -6.96 -1.77
CA MET A 125 3.72 -6.54 -2.55
C MET A 125 4.91 -7.45 -2.22
N LEU A 126 5.60 -7.94 -3.24
CA LEU A 126 6.78 -8.79 -3.07
C LEU A 126 8.05 -8.08 -3.50
N ILE A 127 9.10 -8.26 -2.70
CA ILE A 127 10.48 -7.94 -3.11
C ILE A 127 11.13 -9.26 -3.50
N THR A 128 11.72 -9.31 -4.70
CA THR A 128 12.37 -10.51 -5.25
C THR A 128 13.87 -10.31 -5.44
N ALA A 129 14.60 -11.43 -5.58
CA ALA A 129 16.00 -11.38 -5.97
C ALA A 129 16.19 -10.69 -7.33
N GLN A 130 17.32 -10.02 -7.51
CA GLN A 130 17.70 -9.39 -8.77
C GLN A 130 17.65 -10.38 -9.94
N ASN A 131 17.09 -9.97 -11.08
CA ASN A 131 16.95 -10.78 -12.31
C ASN A 131 16.15 -12.09 -12.15
N ARG A 132 15.24 -12.17 -11.16
CA ARG A 132 14.44 -13.38 -10.85
C ARG A 132 12.94 -13.10 -10.62
N LEU A 133 12.52 -11.87 -10.87
CA LEU A 133 11.18 -11.39 -10.56
C LEU A 133 10.12 -12.19 -11.33
N TRP A 134 10.32 -12.38 -12.63
CA TRP A 134 9.36 -13.02 -13.52
C TRP A 134 9.25 -14.52 -13.31
N ILE A 135 10.34 -15.19 -12.90
CA ILE A 135 10.28 -16.57 -12.44
C ILE A 135 9.40 -16.67 -11.20
N SER A 136 9.69 -15.87 -10.16
CA SER A 136 8.92 -15.89 -8.91
C SER A 136 7.45 -15.60 -9.16
N ARG A 137 7.16 -14.54 -9.92
CA ARG A 137 5.81 -14.13 -10.34
C ARG A 137 5.07 -15.24 -11.06
N THR A 138 5.73 -15.88 -12.04
CA THR A 138 5.10 -16.94 -12.84
C THR A 138 4.76 -18.16 -11.98
N LEU A 139 5.67 -18.60 -11.11
CA LEU A 139 5.44 -19.72 -10.21
C LEU A 139 4.29 -19.44 -9.24
N LEU A 140 4.26 -18.24 -8.63
CA LEU A 140 3.19 -17.83 -7.73
C LEU A 140 1.83 -17.73 -8.45
N MET A 141 1.82 -17.23 -9.68
CA MET A 141 0.60 -17.20 -10.49
C MET A 141 0.10 -18.58 -10.90
N LEU A 142 1.00 -19.48 -11.32
CA LEU A 142 0.62 -20.85 -11.66
C LEU A 142 0.07 -21.57 -10.43
N PHE A 143 0.75 -21.41 -9.30
CA PHE A 143 0.30 -21.95 -8.03
C PHE A 143 -1.09 -21.42 -7.63
N LYS A 144 -1.32 -20.11 -7.73
CA LYS A 144 -2.64 -19.50 -7.52
C LYS A 144 -3.71 -20.12 -8.42
N LYS A 145 -3.42 -20.33 -9.71
CA LYS A 145 -4.39 -20.92 -10.66
C LYS A 145 -4.74 -22.35 -10.29
N ILE A 146 -3.76 -23.15 -9.87
CA ILE A 146 -3.93 -24.58 -9.55
C ILE A 146 -4.63 -24.76 -8.20
N PHE A 147 -4.16 -24.07 -7.15
CA PHE A 147 -4.59 -24.35 -5.77
C PHE A 147 -5.65 -23.40 -5.22
N PHE A 148 -5.79 -22.20 -5.81
CA PHE A 148 -6.78 -21.22 -5.37
C PHE A 148 -7.87 -20.97 -6.41
N LEU A 149 -7.94 -21.80 -7.48
CA LEU A 149 -8.89 -21.65 -8.59
C LEU A 149 -8.90 -20.20 -9.14
N ASN A 150 -7.73 -19.56 -9.14
CA ASN A 150 -7.53 -18.16 -9.52
C ASN A 150 -8.27 -17.11 -8.66
N SER A 151 -8.71 -17.46 -7.45
CA SER A 151 -9.33 -16.52 -6.50
C SER A 151 -8.36 -15.42 -6.03
N TYR A 152 -8.85 -14.18 -5.95
CA TYR A 152 -8.07 -13.02 -5.48
C TYR A 152 -8.19 -12.80 -3.97
N LYS A 153 -9.21 -13.36 -3.32
CA LYS A 153 -9.61 -13.04 -1.95
C LYS A 153 -8.50 -13.12 -0.90
N PHE A 154 -7.65 -14.13 -0.99
CA PHE A 154 -6.59 -14.36 0.00
C PHE A 154 -5.18 -14.43 -0.60
N PHE A 155 -5.06 -14.22 -1.92
CA PHE A 155 -3.81 -14.38 -2.66
C PHE A 155 -3.76 -13.37 -3.83
N CYS A 156 -3.90 -12.08 -3.50
CA CYS A 156 -3.72 -11.00 -4.45
C CYS A 156 -2.28 -10.50 -4.35
N ILE A 157 -1.49 -10.68 -5.40
CA ILE A 157 -0.16 -10.09 -5.48
C ILE A 157 -0.20 -9.10 -6.64
N ASN A 158 -0.28 -7.82 -6.30
CA ASN A 158 -0.50 -6.73 -7.25
C ASN A 158 0.80 -6.02 -7.65
N TYR A 159 1.87 -6.18 -6.87
CA TYR A 159 3.14 -5.51 -7.11
C TYR A 159 4.34 -6.43 -6.80
N TYR A 160 5.29 -6.48 -7.74
CA TYR A 160 6.59 -7.10 -7.57
C TYR A 160 7.67 -6.08 -7.90
N ILE A 161 8.72 -6.07 -7.09
CA ILE A 161 9.90 -5.24 -7.30
C ILE A 161 11.16 -6.06 -7.03
N SER A 162 12.25 -5.81 -7.74
CA SER A 162 13.53 -6.43 -7.44
C SER A 162 14.28 -5.71 -6.32
N GLU A 163 15.08 -6.44 -5.55
CA GLU A 163 15.83 -5.91 -4.41
C GLU A 163 16.90 -4.86 -4.79
N ASP A 164 17.31 -4.82 -6.06
CA ASP A 164 18.25 -3.85 -6.64
C ASP A 164 17.56 -2.60 -7.21
N ASN A 165 16.23 -2.49 -7.12
CA ASN A 165 15.47 -1.36 -7.64
C ASN A 165 14.26 -1.04 -6.75
N LEU A 166 14.48 -0.69 -5.49
CA LEU A 166 13.41 -0.52 -4.49
C LEU A 166 12.62 0.80 -4.61
N VAL A 167 13.13 1.78 -5.37
CA VAL A 167 12.49 3.08 -5.54
C VAL A 167 11.20 2.95 -6.36
N ILE A 168 10.09 3.44 -5.82
CA ILE A 168 8.83 3.60 -6.53
C ILE A 168 8.85 4.91 -7.30
N THR A 169 8.62 4.82 -8.61
CA THR A 169 8.72 5.96 -9.53
C THR A 169 7.47 6.84 -9.53
N GLU A 170 6.32 6.26 -9.22
CA GLU A 170 5.04 6.95 -9.19
C GLU A 170 4.90 7.75 -7.87
N ARG A 171 5.09 9.08 -7.93
CA ARG A 171 4.95 9.97 -6.77
C ARG A 171 3.62 10.70 -6.84
N ASN A 172 2.83 10.60 -5.79
CA ASN A 172 1.51 11.24 -5.58
C ASN A 172 1.03 10.83 -4.18
N ILE A 173 0.01 11.51 -3.65
CA ILE A 173 -0.51 11.24 -2.31
C ILE A 173 -1.02 9.80 -2.13
N PHE A 174 -1.57 9.16 -3.18
CA PHE A 174 -2.02 7.78 -3.11
C PHE A 174 -0.86 6.81 -2.92
N THR A 175 0.17 6.91 -3.76
CA THR A 175 1.36 6.06 -3.64
C THR A 175 2.13 6.36 -2.35
N ALA A 176 2.21 7.63 -1.94
CA ALA A 176 2.82 8.01 -0.66
C ALA A 176 2.09 7.34 0.51
N THR A 177 0.75 7.32 0.50
CA THR A 177 -0.05 6.66 1.55
C THR A 177 0.17 5.15 1.57
N GLU A 178 0.21 4.50 0.40
CA GLU A 178 0.49 3.07 0.30
C GLU A 178 1.86 2.73 0.90
N ILE A 179 2.90 3.52 0.62
CA ILE A 179 4.24 3.30 1.17
C ILE A 179 4.28 3.62 2.67
N ALA A 180 3.70 4.73 3.11
CA ALA A 180 3.72 5.13 4.52
C ALA A 180 2.99 4.14 5.43
N THR A 181 2.06 3.35 4.89
CA THR A 181 1.25 2.39 5.64
C THR A 181 1.64 0.93 5.40
N ILE A 182 2.60 0.66 4.52
CA ILE A 182 3.02 -0.70 4.14
C ILE A 182 3.62 -1.45 5.33
N LYS A 183 3.31 -2.74 5.47
CA LYS A 183 3.72 -3.54 6.63
C LYS A 183 4.36 -4.85 6.20
N ALA A 184 5.40 -5.29 6.91
CA ALA A 184 6.07 -6.55 6.61
C ALA A 184 5.40 -7.72 7.34
N THR A 185 5.27 -8.85 6.64
CA THR A 185 4.97 -10.17 7.23
C THR A 185 6.15 -11.14 7.05
N TYR A 186 7.07 -10.84 6.13
CA TYR A 186 8.35 -11.51 5.93
C TYR A 186 9.44 -10.48 5.60
N ASN A 187 10.53 -10.48 6.38
CA ASN A 187 11.74 -9.65 6.21
C ASN A 187 11.56 -8.14 6.49
N THR A 188 11.53 -7.77 7.78
CA THR A 188 11.44 -6.36 8.23
C THR A 188 12.65 -5.52 7.80
N GLU A 189 13.85 -6.09 7.73
CA GLU A 189 15.05 -5.35 7.34
C GLU A 189 14.93 -4.81 5.90
N LEU A 190 14.41 -5.64 4.99
CA LEU A 190 14.20 -5.25 3.60
C LEU A 190 13.01 -4.29 3.42
N LEU A 191 11.99 -4.37 4.29
CA LEU A 191 10.98 -3.32 4.39
C LEU A 191 11.61 -1.97 4.79
N ASN A 192 12.46 -1.96 5.82
CA ASN A 192 13.07 -0.74 6.29
C ASN A 192 13.97 -0.11 5.21
N GLU A 193 14.67 -0.94 4.43
CA GLU A 193 15.42 -0.48 3.27
C GLU A 193 14.52 0.08 2.17
N PHE A 194 13.42 -0.61 1.85
CA PHE A 194 12.41 -0.10 0.93
C PHE A 194 11.86 1.27 1.36
N ILE A 195 11.55 1.45 2.65
CA ILE A 195 11.08 2.74 3.18
C ILE A 195 12.15 3.83 3.03
N ARG A 196 13.42 3.52 3.35
CA ARG A 196 14.52 4.49 3.23
C ARG A 196 14.76 4.95 1.79
N GLN A 197 14.65 4.05 0.81
CA GLN A 197 14.79 4.41 -0.61
C GLN A 197 13.58 5.18 -1.16
N ASN A 198 12.47 5.22 -0.41
CA ASN A 198 11.27 5.97 -0.74
C ASN A 198 11.03 7.10 0.27
N ASP A 199 12.09 7.75 0.74
CA ASP A 199 12.02 8.88 1.68
C ASP A 199 11.29 10.11 1.11
N TRP A 200 11.15 10.20 -0.21
CA TRP A 200 10.30 11.16 -0.92
C TRP A 200 8.85 11.17 -0.41
N VAL A 201 8.38 10.12 0.27
CA VAL A 201 7.09 10.12 1.00
C VAL A 201 6.97 11.32 1.94
N LYS A 202 8.08 11.82 2.49
CA LYS A 202 8.12 13.01 3.35
C LYS A 202 7.78 14.31 2.62
N GLU A 203 7.87 14.35 1.29
CA GLU A 203 7.39 15.48 0.48
C GLU A 203 5.87 15.64 0.62
N TYR A 204 5.14 14.53 0.83
CA TYR A 204 3.69 14.52 1.07
C TYR A 204 3.35 14.54 2.56
N PHE A 205 4.15 13.87 3.39
CA PHE A 205 3.92 13.72 4.83
C PHE A 205 5.16 14.14 5.65
N PRO A 206 5.41 15.44 5.85
CA PRO A 206 6.64 15.91 6.50
C PRO A 206 6.83 15.45 7.96
N ASN A 207 5.76 15.04 8.65
CA ASN A 207 5.81 14.49 10.02
C ASN A 207 6.02 12.97 10.04
N TYR A 208 5.96 12.29 8.89
CA TYR A 208 6.15 10.85 8.82
C TYR A 208 7.57 10.47 9.25
N VAL A 209 7.64 9.62 10.28
CA VAL A 209 8.89 9.05 10.77
C VAL A 209 9.17 7.77 9.99
N LEU A 210 10.35 7.70 9.37
CA LEU A 210 10.76 6.51 8.62
C LEU A 210 10.81 5.30 9.57
N CYS A 211 10.21 4.19 9.15
CA CYS A 211 10.18 2.95 9.92
C CYS A 211 9.47 3.10 11.30
N ASP A 212 8.54 4.05 11.43
CA ASP A 212 7.70 4.21 12.63
C ASP A 212 7.01 2.90 13.04
N PRO A 213 7.25 2.38 14.26
CA PRO A 213 6.56 1.20 14.77
C PRO A 213 5.03 1.34 14.74
N MET A 214 4.47 2.53 14.92
CA MET A 214 3.03 2.75 14.86
C MET A 214 2.45 2.37 13.50
N LEU A 215 3.13 2.75 12.41
CA LEU A 215 2.66 2.54 11.04
C LEU A 215 3.13 1.22 10.44
N HIS A 216 4.30 0.72 10.84
CA HIS A 216 4.94 -0.44 10.19
C HIS A 216 4.88 -1.73 10.99
N SER A 217 4.37 -1.71 12.23
CA SER A 217 4.08 -2.95 12.95
C SER A 217 2.90 -3.68 12.31
N SER A 218 3.15 -4.91 11.85
CA SER A 218 2.08 -5.79 11.40
C SER A 218 1.29 -6.33 12.59
N GLY A 219 0.01 -6.63 12.38
CA GLY A 219 -0.84 -7.28 13.39
C GLY A 219 -0.52 -8.76 13.60
N CYS A 220 0.68 -9.22 13.21
CA CYS A 220 1.13 -10.60 13.34
C CYS A 220 2.64 -10.65 13.61
N LYS A 221 3.12 -11.77 14.16
CA LYS A 221 4.55 -11.98 14.36
C LYS A 221 5.26 -12.12 13.01
N VAL A 222 6.12 -11.15 12.70
CA VAL A 222 6.92 -11.18 11.48
C VAL A 222 7.86 -12.38 11.51
N ASN A 223 7.93 -13.08 10.38
CA ASN A 223 8.86 -14.17 10.23
C ASN A 223 10.10 -13.68 9.48
N ASN A 224 11.25 -13.57 10.14
CA ASN A 224 12.50 -13.19 9.46
C ASN A 224 13.36 -14.39 9.04
N ARG A 225 12.88 -15.63 9.27
CA ARG A 225 13.64 -16.84 8.94
C ARG A 225 13.53 -17.15 7.45
N LYS A 226 14.67 -17.11 6.74
CA LYS A 226 14.82 -17.56 5.36
C LYS A 226 14.40 -19.03 5.21
N SER A 227 13.68 -19.37 4.14
CA SER A 227 13.26 -20.74 3.86
C SER A 227 14.45 -21.62 3.42
N LYS A 228 14.63 -22.80 4.02
CA LYS A 228 15.66 -23.77 3.58
C LYS A 228 15.33 -24.38 2.21
N ILE A 229 14.05 -24.66 1.97
CA ILE A 229 13.53 -25.19 0.70
C ILE A 229 13.84 -24.22 -0.44
N GLN A 230 13.61 -22.93 -0.19
CA GLN A 230 13.92 -21.87 -1.14
C GLN A 230 15.41 -21.90 -1.55
N ARG A 231 16.33 -21.94 -0.57
CA ARG A 231 17.78 -21.97 -0.87
C ARG A 231 18.18 -23.17 -1.71
N LEU A 232 17.58 -24.35 -1.44
CA LEU A 232 17.86 -25.56 -2.21
C LEU A 232 17.40 -25.43 -3.66
N ILE A 233 16.19 -24.93 -3.89
CA ILE A 233 15.66 -24.72 -5.25
C ILE A 233 16.50 -23.69 -6.01
N GLU A 234 16.87 -22.58 -5.36
CA GLU A 234 17.67 -21.53 -5.98
C GLU A 234 19.09 -22.01 -6.34
N PHE A 235 19.68 -22.92 -5.56
CA PHE A 235 21.00 -23.50 -5.85
C PHE A 235 21.01 -24.31 -7.15
N CYS A 236 19.92 -25.00 -7.48
CA CYS A 236 19.83 -25.86 -8.66
C CYS A 236 19.69 -25.09 -9.99
N ILE A 237 19.54 -23.76 -9.96
CA ILE A 237 19.29 -22.96 -11.17
C ILE A 237 20.48 -21.99 -11.40
N PRO A 238 21.39 -22.29 -12.35
CA PRO A 238 22.53 -21.42 -12.65
C PRO A 238 22.09 -19.99 -12.98
N GLY A 239 22.83 -19.00 -12.46
CA GLY A 239 22.38 -17.60 -12.46
C GLY A 239 22.15 -16.99 -13.85
N LYS A 240 22.95 -17.37 -14.86
CA LYS A 240 22.79 -16.91 -16.24
C LYS A 240 21.55 -17.52 -16.91
N ILE A 241 21.30 -18.80 -16.67
CA ILE A 241 20.12 -19.52 -17.20
C ILE A 241 18.86 -18.93 -16.58
N ALA A 242 18.85 -18.72 -15.26
CA ALA A 242 17.74 -18.10 -14.58
C ALA A 242 17.43 -16.70 -15.13
N ALA A 243 18.45 -15.85 -15.36
CA ALA A 243 18.24 -14.52 -15.94
C ALA A 243 17.64 -14.58 -17.36
N ALA A 244 18.08 -15.52 -18.20
CA ALA A 244 17.52 -15.70 -19.54
C ALA A 244 16.06 -16.18 -19.50
N ILE A 245 15.73 -17.11 -18.61
CA ILE A 245 14.34 -17.56 -18.39
C ILE A 245 13.48 -16.41 -17.87
N ASP A 246 13.98 -15.64 -16.91
CA ASP A 246 13.28 -14.48 -16.33
C ASP A 246 12.88 -13.47 -17.42
N ARG A 247 13.85 -13.08 -18.27
CA ARG A 247 13.60 -12.18 -19.41
C ARG A 247 12.59 -12.76 -20.40
N ARG A 248 12.64 -14.06 -20.67
CA ARG A 248 11.66 -14.73 -21.55
C ARG A 248 10.25 -14.67 -20.97
N LEU A 249 10.08 -14.96 -19.68
CA LEU A 249 8.79 -14.92 -18.98
C LEU A 249 8.21 -13.50 -18.93
N MET A 250 9.06 -12.48 -18.78
CA MET A 250 8.66 -11.08 -18.94
C MET A 250 8.07 -10.82 -20.33
N CYS A 251 8.82 -11.14 -21.39
CA CYS A 251 8.38 -10.92 -22.76
C CYS A 251 7.05 -11.64 -23.05
N MET A 252 6.92 -12.90 -22.61
CA MET A 252 5.67 -13.66 -22.73
C MET A 252 4.51 -12.96 -22.01
N THR A 253 4.75 -12.39 -20.82
CA THR A 253 3.71 -11.66 -20.08
C THR A 253 3.32 -10.37 -20.77
N ARG A 254 4.28 -9.60 -21.30
CA ARG A 254 4.01 -8.37 -22.07
C ARG A 254 3.12 -8.68 -23.27
N GLU A 255 3.47 -9.71 -24.03
CA GLU A 255 2.68 -10.14 -25.19
C GLU A 255 1.29 -10.66 -24.78
N HIS A 256 1.15 -11.34 -23.63
CA HIS A 256 -0.15 -11.72 -23.09
C HIS A 256 -1.04 -10.49 -22.85
N TRP A 257 -0.52 -9.43 -22.22
CA TRP A 257 -1.30 -8.22 -21.97
C TRP A 257 -1.67 -7.49 -23.26
N LYS A 258 -0.77 -7.45 -24.25
CA LYS A 258 -1.08 -6.89 -25.57
C LYS A 258 -2.26 -7.60 -26.24
N LYS A 259 -2.24 -8.94 -26.22
CA LYS A 259 -3.31 -9.77 -26.80
C LYS A 259 -4.62 -9.69 -26.04
N LYS A 260 -4.56 -9.56 -24.71
CA LYS A 260 -5.76 -9.52 -23.85
C LYS A 260 -6.46 -8.17 -23.87
N TYR A 261 -5.71 -7.08 -24.04
CA TYR A 261 -6.23 -5.71 -24.10
C TYR A 261 -5.78 -5.00 -25.38
N PRO A 262 -6.20 -5.47 -26.58
CA PRO A 262 -5.80 -4.88 -27.85
C PRO A 262 -6.33 -3.46 -28.03
N GLN A 263 -7.44 -3.12 -27.38
CA GLN A 263 -8.10 -1.82 -27.46
C GLN A 263 -7.40 -0.70 -26.69
N LEU A 264 -6.51 -1.03 -25.75
CA LEU A 264 -5.82 -0.02 -24.94
C LEU A 264 -4.52 0.42 -25.63
N PRO A 265 -4.25 1.74 -25.70
CA PRO A 265 -2.95 2.26 -26.13
C PRO A 265 -1.81 1.68 -25.28
N ASP A 266 -0.60 1.60 -25.87
CA ASP A 266 0.57 1.06 -25.19
C ASP A 266 0.91 1.81 -23.89
N SER A 267 0.75 3.13 -23.87
CA SER A 267 0.99 3.96 -22.68
C SER A 267 0.08 3.58 -21.50
N GLU A 268 -1.23 3.48 -21.75
CA GLU A 268 -2.22 3.11 -20.74
C GLU A 268 -2.04 1.65 -20.28
N ARG A 269 -1.81 0.74 -21.22
CA ARG A 269 -1.52 -0.66 -20.91
C ARG A 269 -0.25 -0.83 -20.08
N ASN A 270 0.82 -0.10 -20.39
CA ASN A 270 2.06 -0.13 -19.61
C ASN A 270 1.91 0.52 -18.24
N HIS A 271 1.00 1.50 -18.09
CA HIS A 271 0.65 2.08 -16.80
C HIS A 271 -0.11 1.07 -15.91
N MET A 272 -1.11 0.38 -16.48
CA MET A 272 -1.92 -0.61 -15.75
C MET A 272 -1.17 -1.92 -15.46
N PHE A 273 -0.33 -2.36 -16.40
CA PHE A 273 0.36 -3.64 -16.39
C PHE A 273 1.88 -3.48 -16.57
N LYS A 274 2.49 -2.59 -15.78
CA LYS A 274 3.94 -2.31 -15.84
C LYS A 274 4.73 -3.61 -15.75
N SER A 275 5.47 -3.91 -16.81
CA SER A 275 6.16 -5.18 -17.00
C SER A 275 7.58 -4.90 -17.49
N THR A 276 8.46 -4.57 -16.55
CA THR A 276 9.88 -4.27 -16.77
C THR A 276 10.75 -5.35 -16.13
N GLU A 277 12.06 -5.32 -16.34
CA GLU A 277 12.98 -6.32 -15.76
C GLU A 277 12.88 -6.36 -14.22
N ASN A 278 12.67 -5.19 -13.61
CA ASN A 278 12.70 -5.02 -12.15
C ASN A 278 11.33 -4.74 -11.51
N VAL A 279 10.26 -4.60 -12.30
CA VAL A 279 8.91 -4.30 -11.79
C VAL A 279 7.85 -5.08 -12.56
N SER A 280 6.97 -5.77 -11.83
CA SER A 280 5.67 -6.25 -12.33
C SER A 280 4.55 -5.66 -11.48
N LYS A 281 3.76 -4.76 -12.06
CA LYS A 281 2.59 -4.14 -11.44
C LYS A 281 1.32 -4.57 -12.18
N THR A 282 0.23 -4.80 -11.46
CA THR A 282 -1.08 -5.11 -12.07
C THR A 282 -2.18 -4.40 -11.30
N HIS A 283 -2.72 -3.33 -11.87
CA HIS A 283 -3.90 -2.63 -11.34
C HIS A 283 -4.99 -2.52 -12.41
N PRO A 284 -5.91 -3.49 -12.46
CA PRO A 284 -7.06 -3.38 -13.34
C PRO A 284 -7.91 -2.17 -12.93
N GLY A 285 -8.41 -1.40 -13.91
CA GLY A 285 -9.37 -0.31 -13.68
C GLY A 285 -8.80 1.04 -13.22
N ASN A 286 -7.47 1.19 -13.15
CA ASN A 286 -6.80 2.46 -12.82
C ASN A 286 -7.35 3.16 -11.55
N MET A 287 -7.46 2.39 -10.46
CA MET A 287 -8.01 2.83 -9.17
C MET A 287 -7.32 4.08 -8.62
N GLN A 288 -6.01 4.21 -8.83
CA GLN A 288 -5.23 5.38 -8.46
C GLN A 288 -5.80 6.66 -9.09
N LYS A 289 -6.03 6.68 -10.41
CA LYS A 289 -6.61 7.83 -11.11
C LYS A 289 -8.00 8.19 -10.56
N LYS A 290 -8.82 7.17 -10.24
CA LYS A 290 -10.15 7.37 -9.66
C LYS A 290 -10.06 8.04 -8.27
N ILE A 291 -9.19 7.54 -7.40
CA ILE A 291 -9.00 8.08 -6.04
C ILE A 291 -8.50 9.52 -6.09
N LEU A 292 -7.50 9.81 -6.92
CA LEU A 292 -6.97 11.17 -7.07
C LEU A 292 -8.07 12.11 -7.58
N GLY A 293 -8.87 11.70 -8.57
CA GLY A 293 -10.00 12.49 -9.05
C GLY A 293 -11.06 12.77 -7.97
N MET A 294 -11.41 11.76 -7.16
CA MET A 294 -12.33 11.95 -6.02
C MET A 294 -11.76 12.92 -4.98
N TYR A 295 -10.44 12.87 -4.74
CA TYR A 295 -9.78 13.77 -3.81
C TYR A 295 -9.81 15.22 -4.32
N SER A 296 -9.44 15.45 -5.58
CA SER A 296 -9.50 16.78 -6.20
C SER A 296 -10.92 17.37 -6.15
N GLN A 297 -11.94 16.56 -6.42
CA GLN A 297 -13.34 16.99 -6.30
C GLN A 297 -13.69 17.41 -4.87
N LYS A 298 -13.33 16.60 -3.85
CA LYS A 298 -13.55 16.94 -2.44
C LYS A 298 -12.83 18.22 -2.02
N LEU A 299 -11.61 18.46 -2.52
CA LEU A 299 -10.90 19.71 -2.24
C LEU A 299 -11.64 20.92 -2.80
N GLN A 300 -12.15 20.83 -4.03
CA GLN A 300 -12.94 21.90 -4.66
C GLN A 300 -14.23 22.19 -3.89
N GLU A 301 -14.96 21.16 -3.45
CA GLU A 301 -16.19 21.31 -2.65
C GLU A 301 -15.95 22.09 -1.33
N PHE A 302 -14.74 22.01 -0.77
CA PHE A 302 -14.33 22.71 0.44
C PHE A 302 -13.56 24.02 0.18
N ASN A 303 -13.49 24.49 -1.07
CA ASN A 303 -12.70 25.66 -1.49
C ASN A 303 -11.22 25.57 -1.07
N LEU A 304 -10.65 24.38 -1.17
CA LEU A 304 -9.25 24.10 -0.86
C LEU A 304 -8.46 23.92 -2.15
N GLU A 305 -7.27 24.50 -2.20
CA GLU A 305 -6.37 24.35 -3.35
C GLU A 305 -5.97 22.88 -3.54
N VAL A 306 -6.10 22.41 -4.78
CA VAL A 306 -5.48 21.18 -5.27
C VAL A 306 -3.98 21.48 -5.34
N GLY A 307 -3.19 20.83 -4.48
CA GLY A 307 -1.73 20.92 -4.60
C GLY A 307 -1.31 20.41 -5.98
N ASN A 308 -0.18 20.89 -6.50
CA ASN A 308 0.39 20.33 -7.72
C ASN A 308 0.77 18.85 -7.43
N ASP A 309 -0.10 17.93 -7.80
CA ASP A 309 0.10 16.47 -7.74
C ASP A 309 1.21 16.01 -8.71
#